data_AF-A0A936IWJ7-F1
#
_entry.id   AF-A0A936IWJ7-F1
#
_cell.length_a   1.000
_cell.length_b   1.000
_cell.length_c   1.000
_cell.angle_alpha   90.00
_cell.angle_beta   90.00
_cell.angle_gamma   90.00
#
_symmetry.space_group_name_H-M   'P 1'
#
loop_
_entity.id
_entity.type
_entity.pdbx_description
1 polymer ?
#
loop_
_entity_poly.entity_id
_entity_poly.type
_entity_poly.pdbx_seq_one_letter_code
_entity_poly.pdbx_strand_id
1 'polypeptide(L)'
;MGLFNFLRRKGPSDIHGERRRFLLANGRITDGRIIDSETTSRGEELVFYVYSLNGVDFESSELLSAEQMADPLKYAPGAKVGVRYDPKNQGNSMLE
;
A
#
# COMPACT_ATOMS: atom_id res chain seq x y z
N MET A 1 -22.13 22.61 -29.28
CA MET A 1 -21.56 22.45 -27.92
C MET A 1 -22.00 21.09 -27.40
N GLY A 2 -21.17 20.06 -27.60
CA GLY A 2 -21.57 18.65 -27.56
C GLY A 2 -21.89 18.10 -26.17
N LEU A 3 -23.08 17.49 -26.05
CA LEU A 3 -23.68 16.88 -24.86
C LEU A 3 -23.14 15.47 -24.50
N PHE A 4 -22.00 15.03 -25.04
CA PHE A 4 -21.58 13.62 -24.96
C PHE A 4 -20.18 13.35 -24.39
N ASN A 5 -19.59 14.29 -23.64
CA ASN A 5 -18.24 14.09 -23.09
C ASN A 5 -18.17 13.40 -21.71
N PHE A 6 -19.30 12.91 -21.19
CA PHE A 6 -19.38 12.32 -19.84
C PHE A 6 -19.10 10.81 -19.77
N LEU A 7 -18.99 10.13 -20.92
CA LEU A 7 -18.80 8.67 -21.00
C LEU A 7 -17.40 8.30 -21.49
N ARG A 8 -16.37 9.05 -21.07
CA ARG A 8 -15.00 8.57 -21.19
C ARG A 8 -14.80 7.48 -20.14
N ARG A 9 -15.04 6.22 -20.50
CA ARG A 9 -14.50 5.06 -19.76
C ARG A 9 -13.02 5.37 -19.55
N LYS A 10 -12.59 5.57 -18.29
CA LYS A 10 -11.17 5.46 -17.94
C LYS A 10 -10.71 4.13 -18.56
N GLY A 11 -9.58 4.13 -19.26
CA GLY A 11 -8.96 2.90 -19.75
C GLY A 11 -8.62 1.98 -18.58
N PRO A 12 -7.75 0.97 -18.73
CA PRO A 12 -7.11 0.35 -17.57
C PRO A 12 -6.27 1.44 -16.91
N SER A 13 -6.91 2.26 -16.07
CA SER A 13 -6.24 3.28 -15.29
C SER A 13 -5.32 2.53 -14.35
N ASP A 14 -4.13 3.07 -14.14
CA ASP A 14 -3.24 2.62 -13.09
C ASP A 14 -3.91 2.84 -11.72
N ILE A 15 -4.81 1.93 -11.35
CA ILE A 15 -5.61 2.00 -10.13
C ILE A 15 -4.67 1.99 -8.93
N HIS A 16 -3.58 1.22 -8.99
CA HIS A 16 -2.57 1.18 -7.96
C HIS A 16 -1.83 2.51 -7.82
N GLY A 17 -1.45 3.16 -8.93
CA GLY A 17 -0.84 4.49 -8.92
C GLY A 17 -1.81 5.60 -8.51
N GLU A 18 -3.09 5.55 -8.88
CA GLU A 18 -4.13 6.47 -8.37
C GLU A 18 -4.29 6.31 -6.86
N ARG A 19 -4.40 5.07 -6.37
CA ARG A 19 -4.49 4.73 -4.94
C ARG A 19 -3.28 5.22 -4.15
N ARG A 20 -2.06 4.94 -4.62
CA ARG A 20 -0.83 5.37 -3.96
C ARG A 20 -0.73 6.90 -3.90
N ARG A 21 -1.04 7.60 -4.99
CA ARG A 21 -1.09 9.08 -4.99
C ARG A 21 -2.12 9.63 -4.01
N PHE A 22 -3.29 9.00 -3.92
CA PHE A 22 -4.31 9.38 -2.96
C PHE A 22 -3.83 9.21 -1.51
N LEU A 23 -3.22 8.06 -1.19
CA LEU A 23 -2.68 7.77 0.15
C LEU A 23 -1.53 8.71 0.50
N LEU A 24 -0.60 8.98 -0.42
CA LEU A 24 0.48 9.95 -0.21
C LEU A 24 -0.05 11.35 0.11
N ALA A 25 -1.14 11.78 -0.54
CA ALA A 25 -1.73 13.10 -0.34
C ALA A 25 -2.64 13.22 0.91
N ASN A 26 -3.36 12.16 1.28
CA ASN A 26 -4.44 12.23 2.29
C ASN A 26 -4.28 11.26 3.47
N GLY A 27 -3.36 10.30 3.36
CA GLY A 27 -3.19 9.24 4.34
C GLY A 27 -2.50 9.72 5.62
N ARG A 28 -2.79 9.04 6.73
CA ARG A 28 -2.07 9.19 8.00
C ARG A 28 -1.08 8.04 8.18
N ILE A 29 -0.04 8.27 8.96
CA ILE A 29 0.98 7.26 9.26
C ILE A 29 0.72 6.71 10.65
N THR A 30 0.86 5.39 10.78
CA THR A 30 0.93 4.68 12.06
C THR A 30 2.10 3.70 12.01
N ASP A 31 2.53 3.25 13.17
CA ASP A 31 3.47 2.13 13.25
C ASP A 31 2.77 0.82 12.91
N GLY A 32 3.46 -0.01 12.15
CA GLY A 32 3.11 -1.39 11.85
C GLY A 32 4.33 -2.31 11.96
N ARG A 33 4.12 -3.58 11.66
CA ARG A 33 5.15 -4.60 11.70
C ARG A 33 4.98 -5.57 10.53
N ILE A 34 6.08 -5.94 9.89
CA ILE A 34 6.09 -7.03 8.92
C ILE A 34 5.89 -8.36 9.66
N ILE A 35 4.93 -9.15 9.18
CA ILE A 35 4.64 -10.47 9.72
C ILE A 35 5.22 -11.58 8.84
N ASP A 36 5.30 -11.37 7.52
CA ASP A 36 5.83 -12.35 6.59
C ASP A 36 6.29 -11.68 5.28
N SER A 37 7.08 -12.40 4.47
CA SER A 37 7.56 -11.95 3.16
C SER A 37 7.71 -13.13 2.20
N GLU A 38 7.24 -12.98 0.97
CA GLU A 38 7.32 -13.99 -0.09
C GLU A 38 7.91 -13.38 -1.36
N THR A 39 8.93 -14.02 -1.94
CA THR A 39 9.43 -13.66 -3.26
C THR A 39 8.58 -14.34 -4.33
N THR A 40 7.94 -13.54 -5.19
CA THR A 40 7.13 -14.05 -6.30
C THR A 40 8.00 -14.72 -7.37
N SER A 41 7.38 -15.49 -8.27
CA SER A 41 8.08 -16.13 -9.41
C SER A 41 8.76 -15.15 -10.38
N ARG A 42 8.43 -13.85 -10.28
CA ARG A 42 9.04 -12.76 -11.06
C ARG A 42 10.20 -12.07 -10.33
N GLY A 43 10.54 -12.51 -9.12
CA GLY A 43 11.56 -11.89 -8.28
C GLY A 43 11.11 -10.63 -7.56
N GLU A 44 9.81 -10.30 -7.59
CA GLU A 44 9.23 -9.19 -6.81
C GLU A 44 8.99 -9.67 -5.38
N GLU A 45 9.27 -8.82 -4.39
CA GLU A 45 9.06 -9.15 -2.97
C GLU A 45 7.67 -8.71 -2.52
N LEU A 46 6.82 -9.66 -2.12
CA LEU A 46 5.51 -9.43 -1.51
C LEU A 46 5.66 -9.49 0.00
N VAL A 47 5.33 -8.41 0.70
CA VAL A 47 5.40 -8.38 2.16
C VAL A 47 4.01 -8.31 2.76
N PHE A 48 3.84 -8.99 3.89
CA PHE A 48 2.64 -9.00 4.70
C PHE A 48 2.92 -8.23 5.99
N TYR A 49 2.00 -7.34 6.37
CA TYR A 49 2.18 -6.49 7.53
C TYR A 49 0.88 -6.30 8.30
N VAL A 50 1.05 -6.02 9.59
CA VAL A 50 -0.03 -5.72 10.53
C VAL A 50 0.16 -4.34 11.13
N TYR A 51 -0.93 -3.64 11.37
CA TYR A 51 -0.97 -2.36 12.08
C TYR A 51 -2.26 -2.27 12.90
N SER A 52 -2.18 -1.59 14.05
CA SER A 52 -3.30 -1.49 14.98
C SER A 52 -3.82 -0.06 15.02
N LEU A 53 -5.14 0.11 14.88
CA LEU A 53 -5.83 1.39 15.01
C LEU A 53 -6.97 1.25 16.01
N ASN A 54 -6.95 2.05 17.08
CA ASN A 54 -7.99 2.06 18.12
C ASN A 54 -8.34 0.66 18.68
N GLY A 55 -7.34 -0.22 18.82
CA GLY A 55 -7.53 -1.59 19.31
C GLY A 55 -8.04 -2.59 18.28
N VAL A 56 -8.12 -2.20 16.99
CA VAL A 56 -8.43 -3.09 15.87
C VAL A 56 -7.16 -3.34 15.07
N ASP A 57 -6.84 -4.62 14.86
CA ASP A 57 -5.71 -5.03 14.03
C ASP A 57 -6.13 -5.16 12.57
N PHE A 58 -5.34 -4.57 11.69
CA PHE A 58 -5.50 -4.64 10.25
C PHE A 58 -4.29 -5.36 9.66
N GLU A 59 -4.57 -6.36 8.84
CA GLU A 59 -3.55 -7.06 8.06
C GLU A 59 -3.68 -6.69 6.59
N SER A 60 -2.54 -6.47 5.94
CA SER A 60 -2.49 -6.18 4.51
C SER A 60 -1.20 -6.71 3.88
N SER A 61 -1.14 -6.67 2.56
CA SER A 61 0.03 -7.06 1.80
C SER A 61 0.33 -6.08 0.68
N GLU A 62 1.61 -5.93 0.35
CA GLU A 62 2.05 -5.03 -0.70
C GLU A 62 3.32 -5.54 -1.38
N LEU A 63 3.41 -5.32 -2.69
CA LEU A 63 4.62 -5.54 -3.46
C LEU A 63 5.59 -4.39 -3.20
N LEU A 64 6.82 -4.73 -2.80
CA LEU A 64 7.87 -3.73 -2.63
C LEU A 64 8.25 -3.12 -3.98
N SER A 65 8.45 -1.80 -3.97
CA SER A 65 9.08 -1.11 -5.08
C SER A 65 10.57 -1.44 -5.16
N ALA A 66 11.19 -1.22 -6.32
CA ALA A 66 12.63 -1.45 -6.50
C ALA A 66 13.50 -0.67 -5.49
N GLU A 67 13.05 0.52 -5.07
CA GLU A 67 13.73 1.32 -4.05
C GLU A 67 13.62 0.68 -2.66
N GLN A 68 12.46 0.11 -2.33
CA GLN A 68 12.24 -0.59 -1.04
C GLN A 68 13.00 -1.91 -0.97
N MET A 69 13.11 -2.62 -2.10
CA MET A 69 13.92 -3.85 -2.21
C MET A 69 15.42 -3.60 -2.02
N ALA A 70 15.89 -2.35 -2.12
CA ALA A 70 17.29 -2.00 -1.85
C ALA A 70 17.66 -2.10 -0.35
N ASP A 71 16.65 -2.07 0.55
CA ASP A 71 16.82 -2.26 1.99
C ASP A 71 15.95 -3.43 2.49
N PRO A 72 16.35 -4.68 2.23
CA PRO A 72 15.55 -5.86 2.58
C PRO A 72 15.41 -6.06 4.09
N LEU A 73 16.34 -5.53 4.90
CA LEU A 73 16.26 -5.65 6.37
C LEU A 73 15.14 -4.80 6.96
N LYS A 74 14.85 -3.64 6.35
CA LYS A 74 13.72 -2.79 6.74
C LYS A 74 12.36 -3.48 6.57
N TYR A 75 12.26 -4.39 5.60
CA TYR A 75 11.02 -5.08 5.25
C TYR A 75 11.03 -6.58 5.59
N ALA A 76 12.00 -7.05 6.38
CA ALA A 76 12.06 -8.44 6.82
C ALA A 76 11.00 -8.74 7.92
N PRO A 77 10.54 -9.99 8.05
CA PRO A 77 9.61 -10.39 9.11
C PRO A 77 10.11 -9.98 10.50
N GLY A 78 9.26 -9.30 11.27
CA GLY A 78 9.61 -8.74 12.57
C GLY A 78 10.03 -7.27 12.56
N ALA A 79 10.37 -6.71 11.40
CA ALA A 79 10.76 -5.30 11.27
C ALA A 79 9.57 -4.37 11.57
N LYS A 80 9.86 -3.25 12.23
CA LYS A 80 8.90 -2.15 12.42
C LYS A 80 8.90 -1.27 11.19
N VAL A 81 7.71 -0.95 10.68
CA VAL A 81 7.54 -0.18 9.45
C VAL A 81 6.47 0.89 9.63
N GLY A 82 6.62 2.00 8.90
CA GLY A 82 5.56 2.99 8.78
C GLY A 82 4.47 2.49 7.84
N VAL A 83 3.23 2.52 8.30
CA VAL A 83 2.04 2.20 7.49
C VAL A 83 1.24 3.46 7.29
N ARG A 84 1.08 3.84 6.03
CA ARG A 84 0.24 4.95 5.61
C ARG A 84 -1.15 4.45 5.23
N TYR A 85 -2.18 4.90 5.93
CA TYR A 85 -3.56 4.43 5.75
C TYR A 85 -4.54 5.58 5.48
N ASP A 86 -5.67 5.28 4.85
CA ASP A 86 -6.77 6.23 4.68
C ASP A 86 -7.63 6.27 5.96
N PRO A 87 -7.73 7.43 6.66
CA PRO A 87 -8.55 7.53 7.87
C PRO A 87 -10.04 7.24 7.68
N LYS A 88 -10.56 7.43 6.45
CA LYS A 88 -11.97 7.15 6.10
C LYS A 88 -12.20 5.71 5.68
N ASN A 89 -11.15 5.02 5.24
CA ASN A 89 -11.17 3.61 4.86
C ASN A 89 -9.90 2.93 5.40
N GLN A 90 -9.92 2.56 6.67
CA GLN A 90 -8.71 2.17 7.41
C GLN A 90 -7.99 0.97 6.82
N GLY A 91 -8.71 0.04 6.18
CA GLY A 91 -8.07 -1.11 5.49
C GLY A 91 -7.27 -0.72 4.24
N ASN A 92 -7.51 0.47 3.68
CA ASN A 92 -6.73 0.97 2.56
C ASN A 92 -5.40 1.55 3.05
N SER A 93 -4.32 0.77 2.92
CA SER A 93 -3.00 1.09 3.47
C SER A 93 -1.84 0.80 2.50
N MET A 94 -0.71 1.47 2.71
CA MET A 94 0.54 1.23 1.99
C MET A 94 1.73 1.37 2.94
N LEU A 95 2.83 0.71 2.59
CA LEU A 95 4.10 0.88 3.27
C LEU A 95 4.77 2.19 2.86
N GLU A 96 5.42 2.83 3.85
CA GLU A 96 6.23 4.04 3.69
C GLU A 96 7.68 3.76 3.28
#